data_AF-A0A1F6PMU6-F1
#
_entry.id   AF-A0A1F6PMU6-F1
#
_cell.length_a   1.000
_cell.length_b   1.000
_cell.length_c   1.000
_cell.angle_alpha   90.00
_cell.angle_beta   90.00
_cell.angle_gamma   90.00
#
_symmetry.space_group_name_H-M   'P 1'
#
loop_
_entity.id
_entity.type
_entity.pdbx_description
1 polymer ?
#
loop_
_entity_poly.entity_id
_entity_poly.type
_entity_poly.pdbx_seq_one_letter_code
_entity_poly.pdbx_strand_id
1 'polypeptide(L)'
;MECSNLMTCSFVKTYQNDPVVSIGVKGYITSYCKGDKESSCLRKKISQQLGKDKVPTNMMPSGRPVPNTKSMDWQDNLFPILKEAGVHIVKV
;
A
#
# COMPACT_ATOMS: atom_id res chain seq x y z
N MET A 1 0.40 15.27 11.04
CA MET A 1 1.70 14.55 11.06
C MET A 1 2.02 14.22 9.60
N GLU A 2 3.23 14.51 9.12
CA GLU A 2 3.59 14.22 7.73
C GLU A 2 4.18 12.81 7.61
N CYS A 3 3.72 12.02 6.63
CA CYS A 3 4.30 10.72 6.33
C CYS A 3 5.73 10.87 5.82
N SER A 4 6.71 10.53 6.66
CA SER A 4 8.14 10.61 6.37
C SER A 4 8.58 9.75 5.19
N ASN A 5 7.77 8.74 4.83
CA ASN A 5 8.05 7.84 3.71
C ASN A 5 7.36 8.26 2.41
N LEU A 6 6.61 9.37 2.37
CA LEU A 6 5.84 9.75 1.19
C LEU A 6 6.72 9.89 -0.06
N MET A 7 7.86 10.58 0.08
CA MET A 7 8.83 10.80 -1.01
C MET A 7 9.57 9.52 -1.44
N THR A 8 9.52 8.44 -0.65
CA THR A 8 10.19 7.16 -0.95
C THR A 8 9.21 6.01 -1.18
N CYS A 9 7.91 6.27 -1.09
CA CYS A 9 6.87 5.25 -1.24
C CYS A 9 6.73 4.84 -2.71
N SER A 10 7.03 3.56 -3.01
CA SER A 10 6.97 3.03 -4.38
C SER A 10 5.58 3.20 -5.03
N PHE A 11 4.50 2.96 -4.28
CA PHE A 11 3.13 3.19 -4.75
C PHE A 11 2.89 4.64 -5.20
N VAL A 12 3.30 5.62 -4.39
CA VAL A 12 3.08 7.03 -4.74
C VAL A 12 3.93 7.41 -5.95
N LYS A 13 5.21 7.04 -5.97
CA LYS A 13 6.10 7.32 -7.10
C LYS A 13 5.55 6.79 -8.42
N THR A 14 5.04 5.56 -8.41
CA THR A 14 4.54 4.89 -9.62
C THR A 14 3.18 5.42 -10.07
N TYR A 15 2.24 5.63 -9.14
CA TYR A 15 0.84 5.87 -9.49
C TYR A 15 0.35 7.31 -9.36
N GLN A 16 1.13 8.23 -8.77
CA GLN A 16 0.69 9.62 -8.56
C GLN A 16 0.32 10.37 -9.85
N ASN A 17 0.92 9.99 -10.98
CA ASN A 17 0.69 10.59 -12.30
C ASN A 17 -0.08 9.65 -13.24
N ASP A 18 -0.55 8.51 -12.74
CA ASP A 18 -1.33 7.58 -13.55
C ASP A 18 -2.72 8.17 -13.84
N PRO A 19 -3.15 8.22 -15.11
CA PRO A 19 -4.41 8.87 -15.48
C PRO A 19 -5.65 8.17 -14.93
N VAL A 20 -5.56 6.88 -14.60
CA VAL A 20 -6.67 6.07 -14.09
C VAL A 20 -6.72 6.11 -12.56
N VAL A 21 -5.57 6.13 -11.87
CA VAL A 21 -5.53 5.97 -10.41
C VAL A 21 -5.03 7.18 -9.62
N SER A 22 -4.52 8.24 -10.27
CA SER A 22 -3.96 9.43 -9.59
C SER A 22 -4.92 10.11 -8.61
N ILE A 23 -6.23 10.17 -8.92
CA ILE A 23 -7.25 10.71 -8.00
C ILE A 23 -7.31 9.86 -6.71
N GLY A 24 -7.32 8.54 -6.87
CA GLY A 24 -7.28 7.60 -5.73
C GLY A 24 -6.01 7.76 -4.92
N VAL A 25 -4.85 7.92 -5.56
CA VAL A 25 -3.56 8.16 -4.88
C VAL A 25 -3.61 9.42 -4.02
N LYS A 26 -4.17 10.53 -4.51
CA LYS A 26 -4.35 11.74 -3.72
C LYS A 26 -5.23 11.50 -2.48
N GLY A 27 -6.36 10.82 -2.65
CA GLY A 27 -7.24 10.44 -1.53
C GLY A 27 -6.54 9.54 -0.50
N TYR A 28 -5.71 8.61 -0.97
CA TYR A 28 -4.91 7.74 -0.11
C TYR A 28 -3.84 8.51 0.65
N ILE A 29 -3.15 9.46 0.03
CA ILE A 29 -2.19 10.34 0.72
C ILE A 29 -2.92 11.15 1.79
N THR A 30 -4.05 11.76 1.47
CA THR A 30 -4.83 12.52 2.46
C THR A 30 -5.26 11.65 3.64
N SER A 31 -5.73 10.42 3.39
CA SER A 31 -6.25 9.54 4.45
C SER A 31 -5.14 8.87 5.27
N TYR A 32 -4.13 8.29 4.61
CA TYR A 32 -3.12 7.41 5.24
C TYR A 32 -1.78 8.09 5.49
N CYS A 33 -1.54 9.29 4.95
CA CYS A 33 -0.29 10.02 5.18
C CYS A 33 -0.48 11.33 5.93
N LYS A 34 -1.68 11.92 5.88
CA LYS A 34 -2.01 13.20 6.52
C LYS A 34 -3.24 13.12 7.43
N GLY A 35 -3.92 11.98 7.46
CA GLY A 35 -5.21 11.78 8.09
C GLY A 35 -5.17 10.79 9.25
N ASP A 36 -6.35 10.48 9.76
CA ASP A 36 -6.61 9.58 10.89
C ASP A 36 -6.24 8.12 10.62
N LYS A 37 -6.18 7.70 9.35
CA LYS A 37 -5.84 6.33 8.96
C LYS A 37 -4.34 6.07 8.86
N GLU A 38 -3.48 6.99 9.28
CA GLU A 38 -2.03 6.83 9.18
C GLU A 38 -1.51 5.56 9.87
N SER A 39 -2.03 5.27 11.07
CA SER A 39 -1.70 4.07 11.84
C SER A 39 -2.16 2.77 11.16
N SER A 40 -3.14 2.87 10.25
CA SER A 40 -3.73 1.74 9.53
C SER A 40 -3.10 1.52 8.14
N CYS A 41 -2.01 2.22 7.80
CA CYS A 41 -1.33 2.05 6.53
C CYS A 41 -0.59 0.71 6.48
N LEU A 42 -1.13 -0.27 5.74
CA LEU A 42 -0.55 -1.61 5.69
C LEU A 42 0.79 -1.66 4.96
N ARG A 43 1.03 -0.75 4.01
CA ARG A 43 2.37 -0.56 3.42
C ARG A 43 3.41 -0.19 4.48
N LYS A 44 3.04 0.67 5.44
CA LYS A 44 3.92 1.08 6.55
C LYS A 44 4.15 -0.10 7.50
N LYS A 45 3.10 -0.83 7.89
CA LYS A 45 3.20 -2.03 8.74
C LYS A 45 4.11 -3.09 8.13
N ILE A 46 3.90 -3.45 6.86
CA ILE A 46 4.72 -4.42 6.14
C ILE A 46 6.17 -3.95 6.04
N SER A 47 6.39 -2.68 5.67
CA SER A 47 7.75 -2.13 5.60
C SER A 47 8.50 -2.20 6.93
N GLN A 48 7.82 -2.02 8.06
CA GLN A 48 8.42 -2.08 9.40
C GLN A 48 8.72 -3.52 9.83
N GLN A 49 7.89 -4.48 9.42
CA GLN A 49 8.03 -5.89 9.83
C GLN A 49 8.96 -6.70 8.92
N LEU A 50 8.93 -6.44 7.60
CA LEU A 50 9.60 -7.28 6.60
C LEU A 50 10.65 -6.53 5.77
N GLY A 51 10.68 -5.20 5.84
CA GLY A 51 11.56 -4.36 5.03
C GLY A 51 10.84 -3.66 3.86
N LYS A 52 11.39 -2.53 3.42
CA LYS A 52 10.82 -1.67 2.36
C LYS A 52 10.75 -2.39 1.01
N ASP A 53 11.75 -3.20 0.71
CA ASP A 53 11.88 -4.00 -0.52
C ASP A 53 10.80 -5.09 -0.64
N LYS A 54 10.16 -5.45 0.48
CA LYS A 54 9.09 -6.45 0.52
C LYS A 54 7.71 -5.88 0.21
N VAL A 55 7.54 -4.56 0.21
CA VAL A 55 6.25 -3.92 -0.06
C VAL A 55 6.01 -3.85 -1.58
N PRO A 56 4.99 -4.55 -2.13
CA PRO A 56 4.72 -4.51 -3.56
C PRO A 56 4.36 -3.10 -4.02
N THR A 57 4.87 -2.68 -5.18
CA THR A 57 4.58 -1.35 -5.74
C THR A 57 3.09 -1.14 -5.99
N ASN A 58 2.40 -2.17 -6.49
CA ASN A 58 0.97 -2.15 -6.78
C ASN A 58 0.07 -2.42 -5.55
N MET A 59 0.60 -2.43 -4.33
CA MET A 59 -0.22 -2.53 -3.12
C MET A 59 -0.69 -1.15 -2.68
N MET A 60 -1.99 -0.94 -2.54
CA MET A 60 -2.56 0.29 -1.96
C MET A 60 -2.34 0.33 -0.43
N PRO A 61 -2.43 1.49 0.23
CA PRO A 61 -2.30 1.59 1.70
C PRO A 61 -3.29 0.73 2.48
N SER A 62 -4.43 0.38 1.87
CA SER A 62 -5.43 -0.55 2.41
C SER A 62 -5.06 -2.03 2.29
N GLY A 63 -3.88 -2.37 1.76
CA GLY A 63 -3.41 -3.76 1.58
C GLY A 63 -3.96 -4.46 0.34
N ARG A 64 -4.84 -3.82 -0.43
CA ARG A 64 -5.40 -4.36 -1.68
C ARG A 64 -4.55 -3.98 -2.89
N PRO A 65 -4.55 -4.78 -3.97
CA PRO A 65 -3.87 -4.39 -5.21
C PRO A 65 -4.55 -3.17 -5.84
N VAL A 66 -3.77 -2.35 -6.53
CA VAL A 66 -4.29 -1.31 -7.43
C VAL A 66 -5.26 -1.95 -8.43
N PRO A 67 -6.40 -1.30 -8.75
CA PRO A 67 -7.35 -1.85 -9.73
C PRO A 67 -6.65 -2.28 -11.04
N ASN A 68 -7.10 -3.40 -11.61
CA ASN A 68 -6.51 -4.01 -12.82
C ASN A 68 -5.06 -4.49 -12.66
N THR A 69 -4.55 -4.62 -11.44
CA THR A 69 -3.27 -5.27 -11.15
C THR A 69 -3.46 -6.55 -10.35
N LYS A 70 -2.49 -7.45 -10.45
CA LYS A 70 -2.52 -8.78 -9.84
C LYS A 70 -1.67 -8.85 -8.58
N SER A 71 -2.03 -9.73 -7.66
CA SER A 71 -1.26 -10.01 -6.44
C SER A 71 -0.56 -11.37 -6.48
N MET A 72 -0.55 -12.03 -7.64
CA MET A 72 0.06 -13.35 -7.83
C MET A 72 1.54 -13.38 -7.44
N ASP A 73 2.29 -12.33 -7.80
CA ASP A 73 3.74 -12.23 -7.56
C ASP A 73 4.08 -11.68 -6.15
N TRP A 74 3.08 -11.47 -5.31
CA TRP A 74 3.31 -11.00 -3.95
C TRP A 74 3.91 -12.14 -3.11
N GLN A 75 4.94 -11.80 -2.34
CA GLN A 75 5.63 -12.75 -1.47
C GLN A 75 4.68 -13.32 -0.41
N ASP A 76 4.80 -14.61 -0.13
CA ASP A 76 3.87 -15.33 0.76
C ASP A 76 3.89 -14.82 2.21
N ASN A 77 5.02 -14.27 2.64
CA ASN A 77 5.17 -13.69 3.98
C ASN A 77 4.33 -12.42 4.20
N LEU A 78 3.76 -11.83 3.15
CA LEU A 78 2.86 -10.66 3.25
C LEU A 78 1.46 -11.05 3.75
N PHE A 79 0.96 -12.22 3.36
CA PHE A 79 -0.44 -12.61 3.58
C PHE A 79 -0.81 -12.79 5.05
N PRO A 80 0.05 -13.29 5.96
CA PRO A 80 -0.25 -13.30 7.39
C PRO A 80 -0.56 -11.91 7.94
N ILE A 81 0.24 -10.90 7.57
CA ILE A 81 0.08 -9.50 8.00
C ILE A 81 -1.24 -8.92 7.47
N LEU A 82 -1.58 -9.23 6.22
CA LEU A 82 -2.84 -8.80 5.60
C LEU A 82 -4.04 -9.47 6.27
N LYS A 83 -3.94 -10.77 6.56
CA LYS A 83 -4.99 -11.56 7.22
C LYS A 83 -5.28 -11.04 8.63
N GLU A 84 -4.24 -10.73 9.41
CA GLU A 84 -4.39 -10.08 10.73
C GLU A 84 -5.11 -8.73 10.65
N ALA A 85 -4.92 -8.01 9.55
CA ALA A 85 -5.57 -6.73 9.30
C ALA A 85 -6.98 -6.86 8.69
N GLY A 86 -7.53 -8.08 8.60
CA GLY A 86 -8.84 -8.35 7.99
C GLY A 86 -8.86 -8.21 6.46
N VAL A 87 -7.70 -8.17 5.81
CA VAL A 87 -7.57 -8.09 4.36
C VAL A 87 -7.34 -9.49 3.81
N HIS A 88 -8.41 -10.06 3.24
CA HIS A 88 -8.35 -11.33 2.54
C HIS A 88 -8.06 -11.10 1.07
N ILE A 89 -6.85 -11.46 0.63
CA ILE A 89 -6.43 -11.45 -0.77
C ILE A 89 -6.41 -12.90 -1.27
N VAL A 90 -7.12 -13.16 -2.36
CA VAL A 90 -6.93 -14.37 -3.15
C VAL A 90 -5.84 -14.07 -4.18
N LYS A 91 -4.80 -14.90 -4.28
CA LYS A 91 -3.82 -14.76 -5.35
C LYS A 91 -4.52 -14.98 -6.70
N VAL A 92 -4.58 -13.94 -7.52
CA VAL A 92 -5.14 -13.92 -8.88
C VAL A 92 -4.24 -13.14 -9.84
#